data_AF-A0A7Z2T568-F1
#
_entry.id   AF-A0A7Z2T568-F1
#
_cell.length_a   1.000
_cell.length_b   1.000
_cell.length_c   1.000
_cell.angle_alpha   90.00
_cell.angle_beta   90.00
_cell.angle_gamma   90.00
#
_symmetry.space_group_name_H-M   'P 1'
#
loop_
_entity.id
_entity.type
_entity.pdbx_description
1 polymer ?
#
loop_
_entity_poly.entity_id
_entity_poly.type
_entity_poly.pdbx_seq_one_letter_code
_entity_poly.pdbx_strand_id
1 'polypeptide(L)'
;MKLKYLLLLSSSVLLGCTSQPRQVDASLPLVNLNQAPVGEVIDTKYWSQLDSDMYTSLSHSEFDIQLEPAYLSALGLTCRVLTIQNLTSNAHYNQVNAPVKRIACKQPRQIEGVVEQGWYLINNTVETSTVVEI
;
A
#
# COMPACT_ATOMS: atom_id res chain seq x y z
N MET A 1 2.78 -26.94 63.82
CA MET A 1 4.05 -26.93 63.04
C MET A 1 3.96 -27.56 61.64
N LYS A 2 2.78 -27.74 61.02
CA LYS A 2 2.67 -28.36 59.68
C LYS A 2 2.28 -27.42 58.53
N LEU A 3 1.77 -26.22 58.82
CA LEU A 3 1.27 -25.28 57.80
C LEU A 3 2.40 -24.50 57.07
N LYS A 4 3.55 -24.30 57.72
CA LYS A 4 4.69 -23.56 57.15
C LYS A 4 5.38 -24.28 55.99
N TYR A 5 5.33 -25.61 55.95
CA TYR A 5 6.01 -26.41 54.91
C TYR A 5 5.22 -26.52 53.61
N LEU A 6 3.90 -26.24 53.65
CA LEU A 6 3.02 -26.37 52.47
C LEU A 6 3.12 -25.15 51.54
N LEU A 7 3.44 -23.96 52.09
CA LEU A 7 3.70 -22.74 51.33
C LEU A 7 5.05 -22.74 50.61
N LEU A 8 6.02 -23.54 51.07
CA LEU A 8 7.32 -23.63 50.42
C LEU A 8 7.30 -24.52 49.16
N LEU A 9 6.39 -25.50 49.11
CA LEU A 9 6.29 -26.45 48.00
C LEU A 9 5.57 -25.86 46.77
N SER A 10 4.71 -24.86 46.96
CA SER A 10 3.96 -24.22 45.86
C SER A 10 4.76 -23.19 45.08
N SER A 11 5.86 -22.67 45.62
CA SER A 11 6.68 -21.65 44.93
C SER A 11 7.62 -22.22 43.87
N SER A 12 7.86 -23.54 43.87
CA SER A 12 8.81 -24.17 42.93
C SER A 12 8.22 -24.51 41.56
N VAL A 13 6.91 -24.31 41.35
CA VAL A 13 6.22 -24.70 40.11
C VAL A 13 6.07 -23.53 39.11
N LEU A 14 6.49 -22.31 39.46
CA LEU A 14 6.37 -21.13 38.58
C LEU A 14 7.63 -20.78 37.77
N LEU A 15 8.67 -21.61 37.81
CA LEU A 15 9.80 -21.46 36.88
C LEU A 15 9.47 -22.09 35.52
N GLY A 16 8.43 -21.58 34.87
CA GLY A 16 8.22 -21.81 33.45
C GLY A 16 9.32 -21.09 32.67
N CYS A 17 10.24 -21.84 32.09
CA CYS A 17 11.29 -21.29 31.23
C CYS A 17 10.67 -20.55 30.03
N THR A 18 10.66 -19.22 30.08
CA THR A 18 10.41 -18.41 28.89
C THR A 18 11.67 -18.44 28.04
N SER A 19 11.87 -19.46 27.21
CA SER A 19 12.92 -19.39 26.20
C SER A 19 12.53 -18.31 25.20
N GLN A 20 13.45 -17.38 24.92
CA GLN A 20 13.22 -16.38 23.89
C GLN A 20 12.96 -17.12 22.56
N PRO A 21 11.86 -16.83 21.86
CA PRO A 21 11.57 -17.47 20.59
C PRO A 21 12.73 -17.22 19.64
N ARG A 22 13.10 -18.26 18.90
CA ARG A 22 14.20 -18.21 17.93
C ARG A 22 13.93 -17.07 16.95
N GLN A 23 14.80 -16.07 16.95
CA GLN A 23 14.80 -15.05 15.91
C GLN A 23 15.32 -15.71 14.64
N VAL A 24 14.42 -15.89 13.67
CA VAL A 24 14.78 -16.31 12.32
C VAL A 24 14.81 -15.07 11.46
N ASP A 25 16.00 -14.64 11.08
CA ASP A 25 16.14 -13.60 10.05
C ASP A 25 15.74 -14.23 8.71
N ALA A 26 14.66 -13.72 8.13
CA ALA A 26 14.24 -14.11 6.79
C ALA A 26 15.28 -13.58 5.78
N SER A 27 16.12 -14.45 5.26
CA SER A 27 17.17 -14.10 4.29
C SER A 27 16.62 -13.87 2.87
N LEU A 28 15.40 -14.35 2.61
CA LEU A 28 14.74 -14.23 1.32
C LEU A 28 13.71 -13.08 1.36
N PRO A 29 13.82 -12.10 0.46
CA PRO A 29 12.79 -11.08 0.34
C PRO A 29 11.48 -11.73 -0.09
N LEU A 30 10.40 -11.39 0.61
CA LEU A 30 9.06 -11.93 0.36
C LEU A 30 8.51 -11.52 -1.02
N VAL A 31 9.09 -10.50 -1.64
CA VAL A 31 8.66 -9.97 -2.93
C VAL A 31 9.89 -9.51 -3.74
N ASN A 32 9.91 -9.87 -5.02
CA ASN A 32 10.97 -9.45 -5.93
C ASN A 32 10.61 -8.06 -6.49
N LEU A 33 11.35 -7.03 -6.08
CA LEU A 33 11.09 -5.64 -6.49
C LEU A 33 11.43 -5.35 -7.96
N ASN A 34 12.09 -6.29 -8.65
CA ASN A 34 12.42 -6.18 -10.09
C ASN A 34 11.26 -6.62 -11.00
N GLN A 35 10.03 -6.66 -10.50
CA GLN A 35 8.86 -6.94 -11.32
C GLN A 35 8.56 -5.77 -12.25
N ALA A 36 8.05 -6.07 -13.45
CA ALA A 36 7.58 -5.06 -14.37
C ALA A 36 6.54 -4.14 -13.67
N PRO A 37 6.56 -2.82 -13.94
CA PRO A 37 5.61 -1.91 -13.34
C PRO A 37 4.18 -2.37 -13.61
N VAL A 38 3.34 -2.30 -12.59
CA VAL A 38 1.97 -2.82 -12.61
C VAL A 38 1.03 -1.65 -12.79
N GLY A 39 0.32 -1.61 -13.92
CA GLY A 39 -0.69 -0.60 -14.21
C GLY A 39 -0.41 0.22 -15.46
N GLU A 40 -1.19 1.29 -15.63
CA GLU A 40 -1.12 2.17 -16.79
C GLU A 40 -0.19 3.35 -16.50
N VAL A 41 0.71 3.68 -17.42
CA VAL A 41 1.62 4.82 -17.23
C VAL A 41 0.84 6.13 -17.25
N ILE A 42 1.07 6.99 -16.26
CA ILE A 42 0.51 8.33 -16.21
C ILE A 42 1.38 9.24 -17.08
N ASP A 43 0.75 10.13 -17.84
CA ASP A 43 1.46 11.10 -18.67
C ASP A 43 2.41 11.98 -17.82
N THR A 44 3.64 12.13 -18.31
CA THR A 44 4.73 12.92 -17.74
C THR A 44 4.33 14.34 -17.35
N LYS A 45 3.37 14.96 -18.04
CA LYS A 45 2.89 16.31 -17.69
C LYS A 45 2.34 16.44 -16.27
N TYR A 46 1.90 15.34 -15.66
CA TYR A 46 1.35 15.33 -14.30
C TYR A 46 2.39 14.96 -13.22
N TRP A 47 3.58 14.48 -13.61
CA TRP A 47 4.54 13.90 -12.66
C TRP A 47 5.06 14.92 -11.64
N SER A 48 5.29 16.16 -12.05
CA SER A 48 5.74 17.23 -11.15
C SER A 48 4.71 17.55 -10.06
N GLN A 49 3.42 17.44 -10.38
CA GLN A 49 2.33 17.65 -9.43
C GLN A 49 2.14 16.44 -8.52
N LEU A 50 2.35 15.23 -9.05
CA LEU A 50 2.31 13.98 -8.27
C LEU A 50 3.50 13.85 -7.30
N ASP A 51 4.67 14.36 -7.68
CA ASP A 51 5.89 14.33 -6.86
C ASP A 51 5.88 15.34 -5.70
N SER A 52 4.98 16.31 -5.71
CA SER A 52 4.97 17.41 -4.73
C SER A 52 3.77 17.31 -3.79
N ASP A 53 4.06 17.35 -2.49
CA ASP A 53 3.03 17.37 -1.44
C ASP A 53 2.23 18.67 -1.35
N MET A 54 2.66 19.70 -2.09
CA MET A 54 1.97 21.00 -2.12
C MET A 54 0.74 20.98 -3.02
N TYR A 55 0.64 20.05 -3.98
CA TYR A 55 -0.51 19.94 -4.88
C TYR A 55 -1.57 19.01 -4.29
N THR A 56 -2.79 19.53 -4.20
CA THR A 56 -4.00 18.79 -3.78
C THR A 56 -4.92 18.47 -4.95
N SER A 57 -4.57 18.87 -6.19
CA SER A 57 -5.35 18.56 -7.39
C SER A 57 -4.48 18.51 -8.65
N LEU A 58 -4.97 17.83 -9.68
CA LEU A 58 -4.38 17.83 -11.02
C LEU A 58 -5.28 18.61 -11.99
N SER A 59 -4.66 19.40 -12.86
CA SER A 59 -5.40 20.15 -13.88
C SER A 59 -5.70 19.25 -15.08
N HIS A 60 -6.98 18.91 -15.29
CA HIS A 60 -7.45 18.16 -16.45
C HIS A 60 -8.68 18.84 -17.07
N SER A 61 -8.83 18.78 -18.39
CA SER A 61 -9.93 19.46 -19.10
C SER A 61 -11.30 18.81 -18.83
N GLU A 62 -11.32 17.48 -18.72
CA GLU A 62 -12.55 16.68 -18.61
C GLU A 62 -12.86 16.18 -17.19
N PHE A 63 -11.89 16.27 -16.28
CA PHE A 63 -11.99 15.68 -14.95
C PHE A 63 -11.54 16.67 -13.87
N ASP A 64 -12.24 16.69 -12.75
CA ASP A 64 -11.72 17.21 -11.50
C ASP A 64 -11.02 16.06 -10.77
N ILE A 65 -9.73 16.24 -10.50
CA ILE A 65 -8.88 15.21 -9.90
C ILE A 65 -8.29 15.78 -8.62
N GLN A 66 -8.73 15.26 -7.48
CA GLN A 66 -8.21 15.61 -6.17
C GLN A 66 -7.13 14.62 -5.75
N LEU A 67 -6.05 15.14 -5.15
CA LEU A 67 -4.89 14.40 -4.67
C LEU A 67 -4.91 14.36 -3.15
N GLU A 68 -4.83 13.15 -2.60
CA GLU A 68 -4.48 12.97 -1.19
C GLU A 68 -2.94 13.04 -1.01
N PRO A 69 -2.44 13.31 0.22
CA PRO A 69 -1.00 13.33 0.51
C PRO A 69 -0.28 12.05 0.07
N ALA A 70 1.00 12.17 -0.25
CA ALA A 70 1.80 11.00 -0.58
C ALA A 70 1.93 10.06 0.63
N TYR A 71 1.93 8.76 0.36
CA TYR A 71 2.15 7.72 1.36
C TYR A 71 3.05 6.61 0.80
N LEU A 72 3.64 5.80 1.69
CA LEU A 72 4.40 4.62 1.31
C LEU A 72 3.48 3.39 1.32
N SER A 73 3.42 2.67 0.21
CA SER A 73 2.71 1.40 0.12
C SER A 73 3.46 0.28 0.84
N ALA A 74 2.80 -0.86 1.05
CA ALA A 74 3.41 -2.06 1.63
C ALA A 74 4.61 -2.59 0.81
N LEU A 75 4.69 -2.24 -0.47
CA LEU A 75 5.83 -2.56 -1.35
C LEU A 75 6.95 -1.52 -1.30
N GLY A 76 6.85 -0.51 -0.41
CA GLY A 76 7.82 0.56 -0.29
C GLY A 76 7.76 1.61 -1.40
N LEU A 77 6.72 1.60 -2.23
CA LEU A 77 6.52 2.57 -3.31
C LEU A 77 5.82 3.82 -2.79
N THR A 78 6.26 5.00 -3.25
CA THR A 78 5.56 6.27 -3.00
C THR A 78 4.28 6.31 -3.84
N CYS A 79 3.14 6.48 -3.19
CA CYS A 79 1.83 6.44 -3.83
C CYS A 79 0.97 7.63 -3.42
N ARG A 80 -0.04 7.93 -4.24
CA ARG A 80 -1.06 8.95 -3.99
C ARG A 80 -2.44 8.42 -4.38
N VAL A 81 -3.44 8.76 -3.57
CA VAL A 81 -4.83 8.50 -3.91
C VAL A 81 -5.34 9.64 -4.78
N LEU A 82 -5.95 9.27 -5.91
CA LEU A 82 -6.61 10.17 -6.85
C LEU A 82 -8.11 10.00 -6.71
N THR A 83 -8.84 11.07 -6.40
CA THR A 83 -10.30 11.08 -6.48
C THR A 83 -10.72 11.80 -7.74
N ILE A 84 -11.27 11.06 -8.71
CA ILE A 84 -11.56 11.53 -10.07
C ILE A 84 -13.07 11.71 -10.23
N GLN A 85 -13.50 12.92 -10.60
CA GLN A 85 -14.87 13.24 -10.93
C GLN A 85 -14.96 13.78 -12.36
N ASN A 86 -15.93 13.31 -13.15
CA ASN A 86 -16.12 13.79 -14.52
C ASN A 86 -16.86 15.13 -14.53
N LEU A 87 -16.29 16.14 -15.18
CA LEU A 87 -16.84 17.49 -15.29
C LEU A 87 -17.84 17.65 -16.46
N THR A 88 -17.77 16.76 -17.44
CA THR A 88 -18.48 16.86 -18.74
C THR A 88 -19.76 16.03 -18.82
N SER A 89 -20.24 15.48 -17.70
CA SER A 89 -21.43 14.63 -17.72
C SER A 89 -22.71 15.42 -18.05
N ASN A 90 -23.05 15.52 -19.34
CA ASN A 90 -24.45 15.43 -19.76
C ASN A 90 -24.88 14.00 -19.41
N ALA A 91 -25.57 13.86 -18.29
CA ALA A 91 -25.97 12.58 -17.72
C ALA A 91 -26.66 11.69 -18.76
N HIS A 92 -25.98 10.64 -19.24
CA HIS A 92 -26.71 9.45 -19.66
C HIS A 92 -27.16 8.79 -18.35
N TYR A 93 -28.46 8.88 -18.12
CA TYR A 93 -29.29 8.61 -16.92
C TYR A 93 -28.94 7.39 -16.03
N ASN A 94 -27.99 6.52 -16.39
CA ASN A 94 -27.70 5.27 -15.68
C ASN A 94 -26.25 5.10 -15.17
N GLN A 95 -25.37 6.10 -15.33
CA GLN A 95 -24.01 6.03 -14.76
C GLN A 95 -23.86 7.10 -13.67
N VAL A 96 -23.81 6.64 -12.43
CA VAL A 96 -23.66 7.50 -11.25
C VAL A 96 -22.41 8.37 -11.42
N ASN A 97 -22.58 9.70 -11.36
CA ASN A 97 -21.49 10.70 -11.32
C ASN A 97 -20.68 10.64 -10.00
N ALA A 98 -20.57 9.45 -9.42
CA ALA A 98 -19.85 9.25 -8.18
C ALA A 98 -18.35 9.43 -8.45
N PRO A 99 -17.64 10.15 -7.57
CA PRO A 99 -16.19 10.25 -7.66
C PRO A 99 -15.57 8.86 -7.54
N VAL A 100 -14.64 8.54 -8.43
CA VAL A 100 -13.93 7.27 -8.46
C VAL A 100 -12.57 7.45 -7.79
N LYS A 101 -12.27 6.62 -6.80
CA LYS A 101 -10.93 6.56 -6.19
C LYS A 101 -10.01 5.63 -6.98
N ARG A 102 -8.81 6.09 -7.27
CA ARG A 102 -7.72 5.33 -7.88
C ARG A 102 -6.42 5.59 -7.13
N ILE A 103 -5.44 4.72 -7.30
CA ILE A 103 -4.12 4.86 -6.67
C ILE A 103 -3.08 5.00 -7.77
N ALA A 104 -2.25 6.03 -7.68
CA ALA A 104 -1.05 6.18 -8.49
C ALA A 104 0.17 5.87 -7.64
N CYS A 105 1.14 5.12 -8.16
CA CYS A 105 2.39 4.85 -7.47
C CYS A 105 3.60 5.12 -8.37
N LYS A 106 4.67 5.61 -7.76
CA LYS A 106 5.97 5.79 -8.38
C LYS A 106 6.71 4.46 -8.39
N GLN A 107 7.00 3.95 -9.59
CA GLN A 107 7.69 2.67 -9.80
C GLN A 107 8.95 2.87 -10.63
N PRO A 108 10.00 2.08 -10.39
CA PRO A 108 11.16 2.05 -11.26
C PRO A 108 10.78 1.42 -12.61
N ARG A 109 11.30 1.98 -13.69
CA ARG A 109 11.17 1.52 -15.06
C ARG A 109 12.57 1.33 -15.63
N GLN A 110 12.82 0.18 -16.23
CA GLN A 110 14.07 -0.09 -16.92
C GLN A 110 13.89 0.28 -18.40
N ILE A 111 14.58 1.32 -18.87
CA ILE A 111 14.63 1.72 -20.28
C ILE A 111 16.08 1.59 -20.72
N GLU A 112 16.36 0.68 -21.66
CA GLU A 112 17.71 0.51 -22.27
C GLU A 112 18.85 0.34 -21.24
N GLY A 113 18.56 -0.27 -20.09
CA GLY A 113 19.53 -0.47 -19.00
C GLY A 113 19.64 0.68 -17.99
N VAL A 114 18.95 1.79 -18.21
CA VAL A 114 18.80 2.89 -17.27
C VAL A 114 17.54 2.68 -16.42
N VAL A 115 17.67 2.87 -15.11
CA VAL A 115 16.53 2.82 -14.18
C VAL A 115 15.99 4.23 -14.01
N GLU A 116 14.84 4.51 -14.62
CA GLU A 116 14.09 5.75 -14.44
C GLU A 116 12.90 5.53 -13.50
N GLN A 117 12.35 6.59 -12.92
CA GLN A 117 11.12 6.50 -12.14
C GLN A 117 9.94 7.01 -12.96
N GLY A 118 8.82 6.30 -12.92
CA GLY A 118 7.57 6.70 -13.57
C GLY A 118 6.39 6.56 -12.63
N TRP A 119 5.35 7.36 -12.86
CA TRP A 119 4.07 7.24 -12.16
C TRP A 119 3.13 6.32 -12.92
N TYR A 120 2.51 5.37 -12.21
CA TYR A 120 1.61 4.37 -12.76
C TYR A 120 0.30 4.36 -12.01
N LEU A 121 -0.81 4.32 -12.74
CA LEU A 121 -2.14 4.09 -12.21
C LEU A 121 -2.33 2.60 -11.96
N ILE A 122 -2.43 2.21 -10.69
CA ILE A 122 -2.55 0.81 -10.31
C ILE A 122 -3.92 0.27 -10.71
N ASN A 123 -3.94 -0.97 -11.21
CA ASN A 123 -5.19 -1.66 -11.53
C ASN A 123 -6.07 -1.79 -10.28
N ASN A 124 -7.39 -1.68 -10.43
CA ASN A 124 -8.29 -1.97 -9.32
C ASN A 124 -8.28 -3.48 -9.08
N THR A 125 -7.38 -3.94 -8.23
CA THR A 125 -7.44 -5.30 -7.71
C THR A 125 -8.59 -5.33 -6.71
N VAL A 126 -9.78 -5.71 -7.17
CA VAL A 126 -10.80 -6.25 -6.26
C VAL A 126 -10.16 -7.50 -5.68
N GLU A 127 -9.65 -7.40 -4.46
CA GLU A 127 -9.08 -8.56 -3.76
C GLU A 127 -10.19 -9.60 -3.62
N THR A 128 -10.19 -10.62 -4.48
CA THR A 128 -10.78 -11.91 -4.13
C THR A 128 -9.96 -12.43 -2.98
N SER A 129 -10.36 -12.09 -1.76
CA SER A 129 -9.80 -12.61 -0.52
C SER A 129 -9.89 -14.14 -0.57
N THR A 130 -8.78 -14.80 -0.89
CA THR A 130 -8.65 -16.23 -0.61
C THR A 130 -8.49 -16.36 0.89
N VAL A 131 -9.58 -16.77 1.55
CA VAL A 131 -9.55 -17.23 2.93
C VAL A 131 -8.53 -18.37 3.00
N VAL A 132 -7.48 -18.19 3.78
CA VAL A 132 -6.60 -19.29 4.18
C VAL A 132 -7.33 -19.99 5.31
N GLU A 133 -7.93 -21.15 5.03
CA GLU A 133 -8.36 -22.07 6.08
C GLU A 133 -7.12 -22.57 6.82
N ILE A 134 -7.14 -22.47 8.15
CA ILE A 134 -6.13 -23.00 9.07
C ILE A 134 -6.70 -24.25 9.72
#